data_AF-A0A8S7P792-F1
#
_entry.id   AF-A0A8S7P792-F1
#
_cell.length_a   1.000
_cell.length_b   1.000
_cell.length_c   1.000
_cell.angle_alpha   90.00
_cell.angle_beta   90.00
_cell.angle_gamma   90.00
#
_symmetry.space_group_name_H-M   'P 1'
#
loop_
_entity.id
_entity.type
_entity.pdbx_description
1 polymer ?
#
loop_
_entity_poly.entity_id
_entity_poly.type
_entity_poly.pdbx_seq_one_letter_code
_entity_poly.pdbx_strand_id
1 'polypeptide(L)'
;GRATGKTILNLVNAGNSASGLATSGKGIQVVEAINGATTEEGAFVQGNRLQAGAFNYSLNRDSDESWYLRSENAYRAEVPLYASMLTQAMDYDRILAGSRSHQTGVNGENNSVRLSIQGGHLGHDNNGGIARGATPESSGSYGFVRLEGDLLRTEVAGMSVTAGIYGAAGHSSVDVKDDDASRAGTVRDDAGSLGGYLNLTHTSSGLWADIVALGTRHSMKASTDNNDFRARGWGWLGSLETGLPFSITDNLMLEPQLQYTWQGLSLDDGQDNAGYVKFGYGSAQHVRVGFRLGSHNDMTFGEGTSSRAPLRDRAKHSVRELPVNWWVQPSVIRTFSSRGDMRVGTSTAGSGMTFSPSQNGTSLDLQAGLEARVRENITLGVQAGYAHSVSGSSAEGYNGQATLNVTF
;
A
#
# COMPACT_ATOMS: atom_id res chain seq x y z
N GLY A 1 20.61 -29.39 -48.28
CA GLY A 1 21.82 -28.66 -47.82
C GLY A 1 21.82 -28.59 -46.30
N ARG A 2 22.96 -28.39 -45.65
CA ARG A 2 23.06 -28.33 -44.18
C ARG A 2 23.42 -26.92 -43.73
N ALA A 3 22.57 -26.28 -42.93
CA ALA A 3 22.87 -25.01 -42.28
C ALA A 3 23.71 -25.28 -41.02
N THR A 4 24.92 -24.73 -41.01
CA THR A 4 25.92 -24.87 -39.93
C THR A 4 26.43 -23.49 -39.51
N GLY A 5 27.13 -23.40 -38.37
CA GLY A 5 27.68 -22.14 -37.85
C GLY A 5 26.77 -21.49 -36.81
N LYS A 6 26.85 -20.16 -36.63
CA LYS A 6 26.04 -19.40 -35.65
C LYS A 6 25.55 -18.10 -36.27
N THR A 7 24.28 -18.07 -36.64
CA THR A 7 23.60 -16.86 -37.14
C THR A 7 22.78 -16.24 -36.01
N ILE A 8 22.99 -14.95 -35.74
CA ILE A 8 22.23 -14.22 -34.73
C ILE A 8 20.98 -13.61 -35.39
N LEU A 9 19.80 -13.94 -34.87
CA LEU A 9 18.53 -13.40 -35.33
C LEU A 9 18.05 -12.31 -34.36
N ASN A 10 18.05 -11.06 -34.83
CA ASN A 10 17.44 -9.94 -34.11
C ASN A 10 15.99 -9.79 -34.55
N LEU A 11 15.05 -10.00 -33.64
CA LEU A 11 13.63 -10.09 -33.92
C LEU A 11 12.91 -8.93 -33.24
N VAL A 12 12.02 -8.27 -33.97
CA VAL A 12 11.21 -7.16 -33.46
C VAL A 12 9.74 -7.47 -33.64
N ASN A 13 8.94 -7.16 -32.62
CA ASN A 13 7.49 -7.22 -32.74
C ASN A 13 7.00 -6.00 -33.52
N ALA A 14 6.52 -6.21 -34.75
CA ALA A 14 5.99 -5.14 -35.61
C ALA A 14 4.53 -4.76 -35.29
N GLY A 15 3.90 -5.37 -34.27
CA GLY A 15 2.57 -4.99 -33.77
C GLY A 15 1.37 -5.39 -34.65
N ASN A 16 1.60 -6.08 -35.77
CA ASN A 16 0.57 -6.47 -36.76
C ASN A 16 0.42 -7.99 -36.95
N SER A 17 1.23 -8.78 -36.26
CA SER A 17 1.29 -10.25 -36.37
C SER A 17 0.64 -10.90 -35.14
N ALA A 18 0.37 -12.22 -35.16
CA ALA A 18 -0.15 -13.00 -34.02
C ALA A 18 0.70 -12.95 -32.70
N SER A 19 1.67 -12.05 -32.64
CA SER A 19 2.49 -11.67 -31.48
C SER A 19 1.64 -11.04 -30.37
N GLY A 20 1.89 -11.44 -29.13
CA GLY A 20 1.09 -11.07 -27.95
C GLY A 20 0.14 -12.17 -27.49
N LEU A 21 0.10 -13.31 -28.18
CA LEU A 21 -0.67 -14.50 -27.83
C LEU A 21 0.27 -15.62 -27.37
N ALA A 22 -0.22 -16.47 -26.47
CA ALA A 22 0.41 -17.77 -26.22
C ALA A 22 0.46 -18.56 -27.54
N THR A 23 1.65 -19.02 -27.91
CA THR A 23 1.82 -19.81 -29.13
C THR A 23 1.24 -21.21 -28.95
N SER A 24 0.57 -21.73 -29.97
CA SER A 24 0.10 -23.11 -30.03
C SER A 24 0.85 -23.90 -31.12
N GLY A 25 0.84 -25.23 -31.01
CA GLY A 25 1.54 -26.09 -31.95
C GLY A 25 3.05 -25.83 -31.98
N LYS A 26 3.62 -25.69 -33.18
CA LYS A 26 5.06 -25.46 -33.37
C LYS A 26 5.53 -24.05 -33.01
N GLY A 27 4.62 -23.08 -32.98
CA GLY A 27 4.91 -21.66 -32.77
C GLY A 27 4.91 -20.84 -34.05
N ILE A 28 5.53 -19.66 -34.01
CA ILE A 28 5.64 -18.73 -35.14
C ILE A 28 6.90 -19.10 -35.92
N GLN A 29 6.76 -19.58 -37.16
CA GLN A 29 7.92 -19.97 -37.97
C GLN A 29 8.79 -18.75 -38.33
N VAL A 30 10.09 -18.86 -38.10
CA VAL A 30 11.08 -17.81 -38.40
C VAL A 30 12.09 -18.29 -39.45
N VAL A 31 12.49 -19.56 -39.38
CA VAL A 31 13.34 -20.19 -40.40
C VAL A 31 12.67 -21.47 -40.85
N GLU A 32 12.50 -21.61 -42.16
CA GLU A 32 11.94 -22.82 -42.78
C GLU A 32 13.05 -23.64 -43.44
N ALA A 33 13.13 -24.92 -43.09
CA ALA A 33 13.99 -25.88 -43.77
C ALA A 33 13.23 -26.53 -44.94
N ILE A 34 13.56 -26.11 -46.17
CA ILE A 34 12.91 -26.61 -47.40
C ILE A 34 13.77 -27.64 -48.13
N ASN A 35 13.14 -28.48 -48.96
CA ASN A 35 13.83 -29.41 -49.88
C ASN A 35 14.86 -30.33 -49.21
N GLY A 36 14.52 -30.89 -48.03
CA GLY A 36 15.39 -31.79 -47.28
C GLY A 36 16.62 -31.09 -46.68
N ALA A 37 16.55 -29.77 -46.47
CA ALA A 37 17.58 -29.07 -45.72
C ALA A 37 17.59 -29.52 -44.25
N THR A 38 18.78 -29.57 -43.68
CA THR A 38 18.99 -29.83 -42.25
C THR A 38 19.62 -28.61 -41.59
N THR A 39 19.34 -28.38 -40.32
CA THR A 39 19.92 -27.30 -39.52
C THR A 39 20.57 -27.88 -38.27
N GLU A 40 21.79 -27.44 -37.94
CA GLU A 40 22.44 -27.85 -36.69
C GLU A 40 21.82 -27.18 -35.46
N GLU A 41 21.88 -27.84 -34.32
CA GLU A 41 21.59 -27.22 -33.04
C GLU A 41 22.57 -26.05 -32.82
N GLY A 42 22.02 -24.84 -32.62
CA GLY A 42 22.82 -23.61 -32.52
C GLY A 42 23.13 -22.90 -33.85
N ALA A 43 22.70 -23.44 -35.00
CA ALA A 43 22.81 -22.76 -36.30
C ALA A 43 22.21 -21.35 -36.30
N PHE A 44 21.15 -21.18 -35.50
CA PHE A 44 20.51 -19.91 -35.24
C PHE A 44 20.43 -19.67 -33.73
N VAL A 45 20.66 -18.42 -33.31
CA VAL A 45 20.48 -17.99 -31.93
C VAL A 45 19.70 -16.68 -31.90
N GLN A 46 18.86 -16.51 -30.88
CA GLN A 46 18.14 -15.27 -30.66
C GLN A 46 19.09 -14.19 -30.14
N GLY A 47 19.14 -13.05 -30.84
CA GLY A 47 20.07 -11.95 -30.52
C GLY A 47 19.55 -10.99 -29.47
N ASN A 48 18.23 -10.88 -29.31
CA ASN A 48 17.58 -9.98 -28.36
C ASN A 48 16.36 -10.64 -27.71
N ARG A 49 16.02 -10.22 -26.49
CA ARG A 49 14.75 -10.63 -25.86
C ARG A 49 13.59 -10.10 -26.70
N LEU A 50 12.67 -10.99 -27.07
CA LEU A 50 11.46 -10.62 -27.80
C LEU A 50 10.27 -10.71 -26.84
N GLN A 51 9.57 -9.59 -26.68
CA GLN A 51 8.40 -9.48 -25.81
C GLN A 51 7.20 -8.99 -26.61
N ALA A 52 6.02 -9.52 -26.33
CA ALA A 52 4.77 -9.02 -26.88
C ALA A 52 3.63 -9.29 -25.89
N GLY A 53 2.87 -8.25 -25.53
CA GLY A 53 1.80 -8.33 -24.53
C GLY A 53 2.30 -8.92 -23.21
N ALA A 54 1.67 -10.01 -22.77
CA ALA A 54 2.00 -10.69 -21.51
C ALA A 54 3.18 -11.66 -21.59
N PHE A 55 3.73 -11.94 -22.78
CA PHE A 55 4.64 -13.08 -23.00
C PHE A 55 6.04 -12.67 -23.48
N ASN A 56 7.06 -13.39 -23.01
CA ASN A 56 8.36 -13.49 -23.67
C ASN A 56 8.31 -14.57 -24.75
N TYR A 57 9.15 -14.45 -25.76
CA TYR A 57 9.30 -15.43 -26.83
C TYR A 57 10.74 -15.89 -26.95
N SER A 58 10.92 -17.21 -27.07
CA SER A 58 12.20 -17.86 -27.28
C SER A 58 12.25 -18.56 -28.64
N LEU A 59 13.39 -18.49 -29.31
CA LEU A 59 13.66 -19.18 -30.57
C LEU A 59 14.04 -20.64 -30.31
N ASN A 60 13.32 -21.57 -30.94
CA ASN A 60 13.48 -22.99 -30.73
C ASN A 60 13.54 -23.74 -32.07
N ARG A 61 14.43 -24.73 -32.17
CA ARG A 61 14.47 -25.68 -33.28
C ARG A 61 13.42 -26.78 -33.07
N ASP A 62 12.77 -27.22 -34.14
CA ASP A 62 11.85 -28.35 -34.12
C ASP A 62 12.45 -29.57 -34.87
N SER A 63 11.77 -30.70 -34.76
CA SER A 63 12.07 -31.98 -35.39
C SER A 63 12.05 -31.95 -36.93
N ASP A 64 11.42 -30.94 -37.54
CA ASP A 64 11.36 -30.74 -38.99
C ASP A 64 12.52 -29.87 -39.51
N GLU A 65 13.57 -29.70 -38.71
CA GLU A 65 14.75 -28.88 -39.02
C GLU A 65 14.47 -27.37 -39.11
N SER A 66 13.21 -26.92 -38.96
CA SER A 66 12.81 -25.51 -38.96
C SER A 66 12.91 -24.89 -37.56
N TRP A 67 12.89 -23.55 -37.51
CA TRP A 67 13.00 -22.80 -36.27
C TRP A 67 11.79 -21.90 -36.07
N TYR A 68 11.28 -21.91 -34.83
CA TYR A 68 10.04 -21.26 -34.44
C TYR A 68 10.24 -20.42 -33.18
N LEU A 69 9.54 -19.29 -33.11
CA LEU A 69 9.35 -18.58 -31.86
C LEU A 69 8.19 -19.21 -31.09
N ARG A 70 8.43 -19.50 -29.82
CA ARG A 70 7.43 -20.01 -28.89
C ARG A 70 7.33 -19.08 -27.69
N SER A 71 6.10 -18.80 -27.26
CA SER A 71 5.88 -18.07 -26.02
C SER A 71 6.37 -18.90 -24.84
N GLU A 72 7.01 -18.24 -23.87
CA GLU A 72 7.28 -18.87 -22.58
C GLU A 72 5.97 -19.20 -21.85
N ASN A 73 6.01 -20.23 -21.00
CA ASN A 73 4.86 -20.64 -20.20
C ASN A 73 4.53 -19.62 -19.10
N ALA A 74 5.53 -18.92 -18.58
CA ALA A 74 5.38 -17.88 -17.60
C ALA A 74 5.05 -16.54 -18.27
N TYR A 75 4.35 -15.67 -17.53
CA TYR A 75 4.20 -14.29 -17.96
C TYR A 75 5.51 -13.53 -17.80
N ARG A 76 5.59 -12.38 -18.45
CA ARG A 76 6.70 -11.45 -18.25
C ARG A 76 6.66 -10.89 -16.83
N ALA A 77 7.83 -10.74 -16.21
CA ALA A 77 8.04 -10.02 -14.94
C ALA A 77 7.34 -8.65 -14.87
N GLU A 78 7.22 -7.94 -15.99
CA GLU A 78 6.48 -6.67 -16.07
C GLU A 78 4.99 -6.82 -15.68
N VAL A 79 4.37 -7.97 -15.89
CA VAL A 79 2.94 -8.22 -15.57
C VAL A 79 2.67 -8.16 -14.06
N PRO A 80 3.27 -9.00 -13.20
CA PRO A 80 3.09 -8.87 -11.76
C PRO A 80 3.63 -7.53 -11.24
N LEU A 81 4.71 -6.99 -11.82
CA LEU A 81 5.24 -5.70 -11.42
C LEU A 81 4.21 -4.56 -11.59
N TYR A 82 3.60 -4.43 -12.76
CA TYR A 82 2.59 -3.38 -12.99
C TYR A 82 1.30 -3.63 -12.22
N ALA A 83 0.89 -4.90 -12.07
CA ALA A 83 -0.27 -5.27 -11.27
C ALA A 83 -0.12 -4.84 -9.80
N SER A 84 1.09 -4.96 -9.24
CA SER A 84 1.38 -4.56 -7.86
C SER A 84 1.19 -3.06 -7.59
N MET A 85 1.27 -2.21 -8.62
CA MET A 85 1.06 -0.75 -8.49
C MET A 85 -0.34 -0.45 -7.93
N LEU A 86 -1.35 -1.23 -8.32
CA LEU A 86 -2.70 -1.09 -7.78
C LEU A 86 -2.74 -1.35 -6.28
N THR A 87 -2.07 -2.41 -5.83
CA THR A 87 -1.99 -2.78 -4.41
C THR A 87 -1.24 -1.73 -3.59
N GLN A 88 -0.08 -1.29 -4.07
CA GLN A 88 0.79 -0.37 -3.33
C GLN A 88 0.16 1.01 -3.12
N ALA A 89 -0.50 1.56 -4.15
CA ALA A 89 -1.22 2.83 -4.01
C ALA A 89 -2.38 2.71 -3.01
N MET A 90 -3.14 1.61 -3.08
CA MET A 90 -4.22 1.29 -2.14
C MET A 90 -3.75 1.06 -0.70
N ASP A 91 -2.59 0.44 -0.50
CA ASP A 91 -1.99 0.25 0.83
C ASP A 91 -1.53 1.59 1.42
N TYR A 92 -0.90 2.45 0.62
CA TYR A 92 -0.51 3.80 1.05
C TYR A 92 -1.71 4.59 1.59
N ASP A 93 -2.81 4.63 0.82
CA ASP A 93 -4.02 5.37 1.19
C ASP A 93 -4.61 4.85 2.52
N ARG A 94 -4.72 3.53 2.66
CA ARG A 94 -5.22 2.89 3.90
C ARG A 94 -4.36 3.22 5.10
N ILE A 95 -3.04 3.11 4.95
CA ILE A 95 -2.09 3.36 6.04
C ILE A 95 -2.15 4.83 6.45
N LEU A 96 -2.20 5.76 5.48
CA LEU A 96 -2.35 7.18 5.75
C LEU A 96 -3.63 7.48 6.55
N ALA A 97 -4.76 6.89 6.17
CA ALA A 97 -6.03 7.03 6.89
C ALA A 97 -5.96 6.46 8.31
N GLY A 98 -5.40 5.26 8.48
CA GLY A 98 -5.30 4.57 9.77
C GLY A 98 -4.25 5.15 10.73
N SER A 99 -3.31 5.97 10.25
CA SER A 99 -2.29 6.63 11.08
C SER A 99 -2.85 7.72 12.02
N ARG A 100 -4.16 7.96 11.98
CA ARG A 100 -4.86 8.86 12.87
C ARG A 100 -5.19 8.12 14.17
N SER A 101 -4.41 8.37 15.21
CA SER A 101 -4.71 7.87 16.54
C SER A 101 -5.91 8.63 17.12
N HIS A 102 -6.99 7.92 17.46
CA HIS A 102 -8.09 8.51 18.24
C HIS A 102 -7.51 9.19 19.50
N GLN A 103 -7.75 10.50 19.62
CA GLN A 103 -7.27 11.30 20.73
C GLN A 103 -8.35 11.43 21.80
N THR A 104 -8.15 10.70 22.89
CA THR A 104 -8.70 11.05 24.20
C THR A 104 -7.71 11.98 24.89
N GLY A 105 -8.14 13.20 25.28
CA GLY A 105 -7.42 13.96 26.31
C GLY A 105 -6.70 15.25 25.91
N VAL A 106 -7.31 16.10 25.09
CA VAL A 106 -7.12 17.55 25.27
C VAL A 106 -8.40 18.11 25.89
N ASN A 107 -8.42 18.16 27.22
CA ASN A 107 -9.32 19.04 27.97
C ASN A 107 -9.13 20.47 27.45
N GLY A 108 -10.20 21.10 26.96
CA GLY A 108 -10.24 22.52 26.62
C GLY A 108 -10.84 22.80 25.24
N GLU A 109 -11.53 23.92 25.14
CA GLU A 109 -12.21 24.52 23.98
C GLU A 109 -11.29 24.84 22.78
N ASN A 110 -10.06 24.32 22.78
CA ASN A 110 -8.97 24.77 21.93
C ASN A 110 -8.84 23.91 20.67
N ASN A 111 -8.51 24.58 19.57
CA ASN A 111 -8.15 23.92 18.32
C ASN A 111 -6.72 23.39 18.42
N SER A 112 -6.40 22.40 17.60
CA SER A 112 -5.06 21.83 17.55
C SER A 112 -4.48 21.79 16.14
N VAL A 113 -3.16 21.89 16.05
CA VAL A 113 -2.37 21.59 14.86
C VAL A 113 -1.42 20.45 15.19
N ARG A 114 -1.33 19.49 14.27
CA ARG A 114 -0.56 18.27 14.46
C ARG A 114 0.36 17.99 13.30
N LEU A 115 1.60 17.69 13.62
CA LEU A 115 2.58 17.15 12.68
C LEU A 115 2.87 15.70 13.05
N SER A 116 2.76 14.80 12.09
CA SER A 116 3.16 13.40 12.26
C SER A 116 4.09 12.93 11.16
N ILE A 117 5.06 12.11 11.52
CA ILE A 117 5.95 11.41 10.59
C ILE A 117 5.75 9.92 10.85
N GLN A 118 5.45 9.16 9.80
CA GLN A 118 5.30 7.72 9.87
C GLN A 118 6.17 7.05 8.81
N GLY A 119 6.73 5.90 9.14
CA GLY A 119 7.39 5.02 8.19
C GLY A 119 7.31 3.57 8.62
N GLY A 120 7.56 2.68 7.69
CA GLY A 120 7.43 1.25 7.93
C GLY A 120 7.89 0.40 6.78
N HIS A 121 7.70 -0.90 6.96
CA HIS A 121 7.92 -1.91 5.96
C HIS A 121 6.62 -2.70 5.78
N LEU A 122 6.24 -2.99 4.54
CA LEU A 122 5.03 -3.73 4.18
C LEU A 122 5.36 -4.74 3.09
N GLY A 123 4.73 -5.90 3.14
CA GLY A 123 4.83 -6.91 2.11
C GLY A 123 3.54 -7.72 1.95
N HIS A 124 3.48 -8.45 0.84
CA HIS A 124 2.42 -9.39 0.50
C HIS A 124 3.05 -10.68 0.03
N ASP A 125 2.51 -11.81 0.46
CA ASP A 125 2.89 -13.12 -0.05
C ASP A 125 2.06 -13.51 -1.28
N ASN A 126 2.67 -14.23 -2.22
CA ASN A 126 1.96 -14.76 -3.38
C ASN A 126 1.15 -16.01 -3.02
N ASN A 127 -0.18 -15.92 -3.16
CA ASN A 127 -1.12 -17.00 -2.84
C ASN A 127 -1.80 -17.61 -4.07
N GLY A 128 -1.00 -18.01 -5.07
CA GLY A 128 -1.47 -18.83 -6.21
C GLY A 128 -1.23 -18.24 -7.60
N GLY A 129 -0.49 -17.15 -7.69
CA GLY A 129 0.00 -16.54 -8.92
C GLY A 129 -0.97 -15.53 -9.55
N ILE A 130 -0.41 -14.61 -10.34
CA ILE A 130 -1.16 -13.48 -10.93
C ILE A 130 -2.27 -13.96 -11.87
N ALA A 131 -2.08 -15.10 -12.52
CA ALA A 131 -3.08 -15.75 -13.39
C ALA A 131 -4.38 -16.09 -12.65
N ARG A 132 -4.29 -16.37 -11.35
CA ARG A 132 -5.43 -16.72 -10.48
C ARG A 132 -6.01 -15.52 -9.74
N GLY A 133 -5.52 -14.31 -10.03
CA GLY A 133 -5.90 -13.08 -9.33
C GLY A 133 -5.25 -12.93 -7.96
N ALA A 134 -4.15 -13.64 -7.67
CA ALA A 134 -3.37 -13.39 -6.47
C ALA A 134 -2.65 -12.04 -6.58
N THR A 135 -2.50 -11.36 -5.45
CA THR A 135 -1.61 -10.20 -5.38
C THR A 135 -0.17 -10.70 -5.53
N PRO A 136 0.67 -10.07 -6.39
CA PRO A 136 2.07 -10.44 -6.53
C PRO A 136 2.83 -10.37 -5.21
N GLU A 137 3.80 -11.26 -5.03
CA GLU A 137 4.68 -11.19 -3.86
C GLU A 137 5.49 -9.90 -3.92
N SER A 138 5.47 -9.15 -2.82
CA SER A 138 6.11 -7.85 -2.75
C SER A 138 6.58 -7.53 -1.33
N SER A 139 7.61 -6.70 -1.23
CA SER A 139 8.24 -6.33 0.03
C SER A 139 8.94 -4.98 -0.13
N GLY A 140 8.66 -4.04 0.75
CA GLY A 140 9.26 -2.71 0.65
C GLY A 140 8.97 -1.79 1.81
N SER A 141 9.58 -0.61 1.73
CA SER A 141 9.45 0.45 2.71
C SER A 141 8.58 1.58 2.22
N TYR A 142 7.92 2.25 3.15
CA TYR A 142 7.18 3.48 2.90
C TYR A 142 7.45 4.50 4.00
N GLY A 143 7.20 5.77 3.71
CA GLY A 143 7.16 6.82 4.72
C GLY A 143 6.45 8.06 4.23
N PHE A 144 5.85 8.81 5.17
CA PHE A 144 5.16 10.05 4.88
C PHE A 144 5.20 11.03 6.05
N VAL A 145 5.03 12.30 5.71
CA VAL A 145 4.78 13.39 6.65
C VAL A 145 3.35 13.86 6.46
N ARG A 146 2.63 14.05 7.56
CA ARG A 146 1.25 14.55 7.58
C ARG A 146 1.13 15.75 8.52
N LEU A 147 0.41 16.77 8.06
CA LEU A 147 0.06 17.96 8.81
C LEU A 147 -1.47 18.06 8.88
N GLU A 148 -2.00 18.18 10.09
CA GLU A 148 -3.44 18.28 10.36
C GLU A 148 -3.75 19.56 11.15
N GLY A 149 -4.94 20.10 10.99
CA GLY A 149 -5.42 21.24 11.76
C GLY A 149 -6.93 21.22 11.97
N ASP A 150 -7.34 21.45 13.21
CA ASP A 150 -8.74 21.66 13.55
C ASP A 150 -9.22 23.02 13.04
N LEU A 151 -10.36 23.03 12.35
CA LEU A 151 -10.98 24.24 11.83
C LEU A 151 -12.13 24.72 12.72
N LEU A 152 -12.87 23.78 13.30
CA LEU A 152 -14.03 24.05 14.13
C LEU A 152 -14.12 23.03 15.24
N ARG A 153 -14.43 23.52 16.45
CA ARG A 153 -14.91 22.71 17.56
C ARG A 153 -16.17 23.35 18.13
N THR A 154 -17.21 22.56 18.32
CA THR A 154 -18.49 23.03 18.88
C THR A 154 -19.15 21.91 19.68
N GLU A 155 -20.02 22.27 20.61
CA GLU A 155 -20.90 21.32 21.27
C GLU A 155 -22.33 21.46 20.72
N VAL A 156 -22.94 20.36 20.29
CA VAL A 156 -24.31 20.35 19.76
C VAL A 156 -25.04 19.14 20.33
N ALA A 157 -26.17 19.36 21.01
CA ALA A 157 -27.02 18.30 21.54
C ALA A 157 -26.29 17.24 22.40
N GLY A 158 -25.32 17.67 23.22
CA GLY A 158 -24.52 16.77 24.07
C GLY A 158 -23.43 15.98 23.34
N MET A 159 -23.08 16.40 22.12
CA MET A 159 -21.92 15.91 21.38
C MET A 159 -20.89 17.01 21.19
N SER A 160 -19.65 16.74 21.55
CA SER A 160 -18.48 17.50 21.10
C SER A 160 -18.17 17.11 19.66
N VAL A 161 -18.18 18.10 18.77
CA VAL A 161 -17.95 17.96 17.34
C VAL A 161 -16.67 18.71 16.98
N THR A 162 -15.70 18.02 16.40
CA THR A 162 -14.48 18.63 15.86
C THR A 162 -14.38 18.33 14.37
N ALA A 163 -14.21 19.36 13.56
CA ALA A 163 -13.98 19.24 12.12
C ALA A 163 -12.63 19.85 11.76
N GLY A 164 -11.91 19.19 10.85
CA GLY A 164 -10.60 19.67 10.42
C GLY A 164 -10.17 19.11 9.09
N ILE A 165 -8.96 19.52 8.69
CA ILE A 165 -8.34 19.14 7.42
C ILE A 165 -6.92 18.63 7.66
N TYR A 166 -6.42 17.89 6.67
CA TYR A 166 -5.02 17.49 6.68
C TYR A 166 -4.47 17.30 5.27
N GLY A 167 -3.16 17.46 5.15
CA GLY A 167 -2.39 17.14 3.96
C GLY A 167 -1.24 16.20 4.31
N ALA A 168 -0.85 15.35 3.36
CA ALA A 168 0.30 14.48 3.51
C ALA A 168 1.11 14.37 2.22
N ALA A 169 2.41 14.12 2.39
CA ALA A 169 3.33 13.79 1.30
C ALA A 169 4.14 12.58 1.71
N GLY A 170 4.25 11.61 0.80
CA GLY A 170 4.86 10.33 1.08
C GLY A 170 5.58 9.72 -0.10
N HIS A 171 6.40 8.74 0.22
CA HIS A 171 7.19 7.96 -0.72
C HIS A 171 7.15 6.48 -0.34
N SER A 172 7.10 5.60 -1.33
CA SER A 172 7.27 4.16 -1.15
C SER A 172 8.20 3.57 -2.20
N SER A 173 8.89 2.48 -1.83
CA SER A 173 9.75 1.70 -2.72
C SER A 173 9.60 0.23 -2.37
N VAL A 174 9.11 -0.55 -3.33
CA VAL A 174 8.70 -1.94 -3.14
C VAL A 174 9.32 -2.81 -4.21
N ASP A 175 10.04 -3.83 -3.78
CA ASP A 175 10.53 -4.89 -4.65
C ASP A 175 9.44 -5.94 -4.85
N VAL A 176 9.26 -6.37 -6.09
CA VAL A 176 8.21 -7.31 -6.52
C VAL A 176 8.86 -8.55 -7.09
N LYS A 177 8.29 -9.71 -6.81
CA LYS A 177 8.70 -10.99 -7.38
C LYS A 177 7.67 -11.51 -8.38
N ASP A 178 8.16 -12.32 -9.31
CA ASP A 178 7.33 -13.05 -10.26
C ASP A 178 6.77 -14.35 -9.62
N ASP A 179 5.89 -15.05 -10.32
CA ASP A 179 5.23 -16.27 -9.84
C ASP A 179 6.22 -17.43 -9.58
N ASP A 180 7.42 -17.38 -10.16
CA ASP A 180 8.52 -18.32 -9.91
C ASP A 180 9.48 -17.88 -8.78
N ALA A 181 9.10 -16.84 -8.03
CA ALA A 181 9.88 -16.18 -6.98
C ALA A 181 11.17 -15.49 -7.46
N SER A 182 11.39 -15.37 -8.77
CA SER A 182 12.46 -14.53 -9.30
C SER A 182 12.13 -13.04 -9.13
N ARG A 183 13.14 -12.17 -9.20
CA ARG A 183 12.95 -10.73 -9.08
C ARG A 183 12.23 -10.20 -10.32
N ALA A 184 11.05 -9.60 -10.14
CA ALA A 184 10.33 -8.95 -11.23
C ALA A 184 10.82 -7.50 -11.44
N GLY A 185 11.06 -6.76 -10.36
CA GLY A 185 11.53 -5.38 -10.43
C GLY A 185 11.24 -4.59 -9.15
N THR A 186 11.33 -3.26 -9.26
CA THR A 186 11.00 -2.33 -8.16
C THR A 186 9.95 -1.34 -8.62
N VAL A 187 8.93 -1.11 -7.80
CA VAL A 187 7.96 -0.03 -7.95
C VAL A 187 8.26 1.05 -6.92
N ARG A 188 8.22 2.32 -7.35
CA ARG A 188 8.26 3.49 -6.48
C ARG A 188 7.01 4.31 -6.68
N ASP A 189 6.50 4.91 -5.59
CA ASP A 189 5.37 5.83 -5.63
C ASP A 189 5.68 7.08 -4.83
N ASP A 190 5.51 8.25 -5.46
CA ASP A 190 5.48 9.54 -4.80
C ASP A 190 4.01 9.99 -4.71
N ALA A 191 3.52 10.13 -3.48
CA ALA A 191 2.11 10.36 -3.21
C ALA A 191 1.87 11.67 -2.47
N GLY A 192 0.87 12.44 -2.91
CA GLY A 192 0.40 13.66 -2.26
C GLY A 192 -1.09 13.57 -1.97
N SER A 193 -1.48 13.77 -0.72
CA SER A 193 -2.86 13.57 -0.25
C SER A 193 -3.43 14.81 0.41
N LEU A 194 -4.73 15.00 0.25
CA LEU A 194 -5.52 16.02 0.94
C LEU A 194 -6.81 15.38 1.45
N GLY A 195 -7.16 15.64 2.71
CA GLY A 195 -8.33 15.07 3.34
C GLY A 195 -8.97 15.97 4.39
N GLY A 196 -10.14 15.54 4.83
CA GLY A 196 -10.91 16.16 5.90
C GLY A 196 -11.42 15.12 6.87
N TYR A 197 -11.74 15.57 8.08
CA TYR A 197 -12.26 14.71 9.12
C TYR A 197 -13.34 15.36 9.97
N LEU A 198 -14.12 14.51 10.61
CA LEU A 198 -15.13 14.86 11.59
C LEU A 198 -15.07 13.87 12.76
N ASN A 199 -14.72 14.37 13.95
CA ASN A 199 -14.77 13.62 15.19
C ASN A 199 -16.00 14.05 15.99
N LEU A 200 -16.80 13.07 16.40
CA LEU A 200 -18.00 13.22 17.21
C LEU A 200 -17.78 12.46 18.50
N THR A 201 -17.87 13.12 19.66
CA THR A 201 -17.76 12.47 20.97
C THR A 201 -18.96 12.85 21.83
N HIS A 202 -19.70 11.87 22.32
CA HIS A 202 -20.84 12.09 23.20
C HIS A 202 -20.38 12.41 24.62
N THR A 203 -20.72 13.61 25.11
CA THR A 203 -20.14 14.21 26.32
C THR A 203 -20.39 13.37 27.58
N SER A 204 -21.50 12.62 27.64
CA SER A 204 -21.85 11.84 28.85
C SER A 204 -21.40 10.38 28.83
N SER A 205 -21.38 9.72 27.67
CA SER A 205 -21.01 8.29 27.58
C SER A 205 -19.59 8.05 27.10
N GLY A 206 -18.92 9.06 26.53
CA GLY A 206 -17.63 8.90 25.87
C GLY A 206 -17.68 8.14 24.53
N LEU A 207 -18.86 7.69 24.08
CA LEU A 207 -19.04 7.09 22.76
C LEU A 207 -18.57 8.08 21.71
N TRP A 208 -17.73 7.62 20.79
CA TRP A 208 -17.20 8.48 19.75
C TRP A 208 -17.28 7.84 18.36
N ALA A 209 -17.29 8.69 17.35
CA ALA A 209 -17.17 8.31 15.95
C ALA A 209 -16.20 9.27 15.23
N ASP A 210 -15.32 8.73 14.39
CA ASP A 210 -14.44 9.49 13.50
C ASP A 210 -14.79 9.16 12.05
N ILE A 211 -14.99 10.20 11.25
CA ILE A 211 -15.24 10.09 9.82
C ILE A 211 -14.09 10.77 9.10
N VAL A 212 -13.49 10.07 8.14
CA VAL A 212 -12.37 10.57 7.35
C VAL A 212 -12.67 10.38 5.86
N ALA A 213 -12.33 11.39 5.07
CA ALA A 213 -12.31 11.30 3.62
C ALA A 213 -11.02 11.94 3.08
N LEU A 214 -10.36 11.25 2.14
CA LEU A 214 -9.14 11.75 1.51
C LEU A 214 -9.09 11.42 0.02
N GLY A 215 -8.38 12.27 -0.72
CA GLY A 215 -7.95 12.00 -2.09
C GLY A 215 -6.44 12.05 -2.18
N THR A 216 -5.85 11.10 -2.91
CA THR A 216 -4.41 10.98 -3.11
C THR A 216 -4.06 11.01 -4.57
N ARG A 217 -3.03 11.78 -4.91
CA ARG A 217 -2.38 11.75 -6.22
C ARG A 217 -1.16 10.84 -6.15
N HIS A 218 -1.10 9.82 -7.00
CA HIS A 218 0.02 8.87 -7.08
C HIS A 218 0.88 9.09 -8.32
N SER A 219 2.19 9.11 -8.17
CA SER A 219 3.15 9.20 -9.27
C SER A 219 4.11 8.03 -9.19
N MET A 220 3.80 7.00 -9.98
CA MET A 220 4.44 5.70 -9.84
C MET A 220 5.43 5.42 -10.97
N LYS A 221 6.56 4.80 -10.62
CA LYS A 221 7.56 4.29 -11.55
C LYS A 221 7.87 2.83 -11.24
N ALA A 222 7.63 1.95 -12.20
CA ALA A 222 8.07 0.58 -12.20
C ALA A 222 9.35 0.44 -13.04
N SER A 223 10.37 -0.23 -12.49
CA SER A 223 11.67 -0.45 -13.14
C SER A 223 12.05 -1.93 -13.12
N THR A 224 12.41 -2.46 -14.27
CA THR A 224 13.02 -3.79 -14.48
C THR A 224 14.42 -3.62 -15.07
N ASP A 225 15.17 -4.72 -15.22
CA ASP A 225 16.48 -4.70 -15.86
C ASP A 225 16.44 -4.18 -17.31
N ASN A 226 15.28 -4.29 -17.98
CA ASN A 226 15.14 -4.03 -19.41
C ASN A 226 14.03 -3.02 -19.76
N ASN A 227 13.30 -2.50 -18.77
CA ASN A 227 12.12 -1.69 -19.02
C ASN A 227 11.84 -0.72 -17.87
N ASP A 228 11.32 0.46 -18.22
CA ASP A 228 10.87 1.48 -17.29
C ASP A 228 9.45 1.87 -17.67
N PHE A 229 8.52 1.79 -16.71
CA PHE A 229 7.12 2.13 -16.91
C PHE A 229 6.70 3.16 -15.88
N ARG A 230 5.92 4.15 -16.31
CA ARG A 230 5.38 5.19 -15.41
C ARG A 230 3.88 5.22 -15.54
N ALA A 231 3.20 5.22 -14.40
CA ALA A 231 1.78 5.48 -14.32
C ALA A 231 1.53 6.57 -13.30
N ARG A 232 0.45 7.29 -13.50
CA ARG A 232 -0.02 8.34 -12.61
C ARG A 232 -1.46 8.03 -12.29
N GLY A 233 -1.97 8.43 -11.14
CA GLY A 233 -3.37 8.18 -10.85
C GLY A 233 -3.89 8.93 -9.64
N TRP A 234 -5.17 8.69 -9.37
CA TRP A 234 -5.90 9.23 -8.25
C TRP A 234 -6.56 8.12 -7.45
N GLY A 235 -6.30 8.14 -6.14
CA GLY A 235 -6.97 7.35 -5.13
C GLY A 235 -7.96 8.19 -4.34
N TRP A 236 -9.00 7.56 -3.83
CA TRP A 236 -9.88 8.13 -2.81
C TRP A 236 -10.16 7.09 -1.73
N LEU A 237 -10.33 7.55 -0.50
CA LEU A 237 -10.65 6.69 0.63
C LEU A 237 -11.63 7.39 1.57
N GLY A 238 -12.65 6.64 1.98
CA GLY A 238 -13.57 6.97 3.07
C GLY A 238 -13.41 5.99 4.23
N SER A 239 -13.41 6.49 5.46
CA SER A 239 -13.33 5.67 6.66
C SER A 239 -14.33 6.16 7.71
N LEU A 240 -14.94 5.19 8.41
CA LEU A 240 -15.75 5.41 9.59
C LEU A 240 -15.21 4.53 10.71
N GLU A 241 -14.84 5.14 11.83
CA GLU A 241 -14.41 4.46 13.04
C GLU A 241 -15.29 4.86 14.21
N THR A 242 -15.53 3.94 15.13
CA THR A 242 -16.25 4.22 16.38
C THR A 242 -15.68 3.40 17.52
N GLY A 243 -15.72 3.96 18.72
CA GLY A 243 -15.31 3.28 19.94
C GLY A 243 -16.10 3.74 21.16
N LEU A 244 -16.08 2.93 22.20
CA LEU A 244 -16.76 3.21 23.46
C LEU A 244 -15.82 2.91 24.64
N PRO A 245 -15.32 3.94 25.34
CA PRO A 245 -14.43 3.74 26.47
C PRO A 245 -15.16 3.23 27.71
N PHE A 246 -14.56 2.27 28.40
CA PHE A 246 -14.99 1.71 29.67
C PHE A 246 -13.85 1.78 30.67
N SER A 247 -14.12 2.33 31.85
CA SER A 247 -13.15 2.31 32.95
C SER A 247 -13.13 0.92 33.59
N ILE A 248 -11.96 0.27 33.61
CA ILE A 248 -11.74 -0.99 34.36
C ILE A 248 -11.35 -0.66 35.79
N THR A 249 -10.45 0.31 35.95
CA THR A 249 -10.00 0.88 37.24
C THR A 249 -9.84 2.39 37.06
N ASP A 250 -9.54 3.11 38.14
CA ASP A 250 -9.34 4.56 38.11
C ASP A 250 -8.29 5.02 37.07
N ASN A 251 -7.30 4.17 36.76
CA ASN A 251 -6.20 4.52 35.85
C ASN A 251 -6.13 3.63 34.60
N LEU A 252 -7.10 2.75 34.36
CA LEU A 252 -7.07 1.78 33.26
C LEU A 252 -8.40 1.79 32.48
N MET A 253 -8.30 2.01 31.17
CA MET A 253 -9.43 2.12 30.27
C MET A 253 -9.35 1.06 29.17
N LEU A 254 -10.48 0.43 28.88
CA LEU A 254 -10.69 -0.45 27.74
C LEU A 254 -11.68 0.18 26.77
N GLU A 255 -11.36 0.18 25.49
CA GLU A 255 -12.19 0.76 24.45
C GLU A 255 -12.30 -0.19 23.27
N PRO A 256 -13.39 -0.94 23.13
CA PRO A 256 -13.71 -1.66 21.91
C PRO A 256 -13.84 -0.68 20.75
N GLN A 257 -13.31 -1.05 19.59
CA GLN A 257 -13.28 -0.22 18.39
C GLN A 257 -13.67 -1.02 17.15
N LEU A 258 -14.40 -0.36 16.26
CA LEU A 258 -14.81 -0.86 14.96
C LEU A 258 -14.53 0.20 13.91
N GLN A 259 -13.81 -0.19 12.87
CA GLN A 259 -13.52 0.66 11.73
C GLN A 259 -13.94 -0.01 10.42
N TYR A 260 -14.57 0.76 9.55
CA TYR A 260 -14.89 0.36 8.19
C TYR A 260 -14.31 1.35 7.20
N THR A 261 -13.55 0.83 6.23
CA THR A 261 -12.84 1.63 5.23
C THR A 261 -13.20 1.14 3.83
N TRP A 262 -13.41 2.09 2.93
CA TRP A 262 -13.82 1.89 1.55
C TRP A 262 -12.96 2.79 0.68
N GLN A 263 -12.34 2.22 -0.34
CA GLN A 263 -11.37 2.93 -1.16
C GLN A 263 -11.51 2.57 -2.64
N GLY A 264 -11.05 3.49 -3.48
CA GLY A 264 -11.01 3.36 -4.92
C GLY A 264 -9.76 3.98 -5.51
N LEU A 265 -9.32 3.44 -6.64
CA LEU A 265 -8.10 3.85 -7.35
C LEU A 265 -8.32 3.82 -8.85
N SER A 266 -7.82 4.85 -9.53
CA SER A 266 -7.70 4.86 -10.99
C SER A 266 -6.29 5.29 -11.36
N LEU A 267 -5.62 4.46 -12.18
CA LEU A 267 -4.32 4.76 -12.77
C LEU A 267 -4.48 5.03 -14.26
N ASP A 268 -3.64 5.92 -14.79
CA ASP A 268 -3.54 6.25 -16.20
C ASP A 268 -2.97 5.04 -16.97
N ASP A 269 -3.58 4.73 -18.11
CA ASP A 269 -3.06 3.76 -19.07
C ASP A 269 -1.67 4.17 -19.60
N GLY A 270 -0.90 3.18 -20.03
CA GLY A 270 0.42 3.39 -20.61
C GLY A 270 0.78 2.38 -21.68
N GLN A 271 2.02 2.45 -22.14
CA GLN A 271 2.61 1.49 -23.06
C GLN A 271 4.04 1.18 -22.64
N ASP A 272 4.47 -0.04 -22.94
CA ASP A 272 5.83 -0.52 -22.75
C ASP A 272 6.36 -1.12 -24.07
N ASN A 273 7.60 -1.63 -24.05
CA ASN A 273 8.23 -2.20 -25.26
C ASN A 273 7.49 -3.41 -25.86
N ALA A 274 6.57 -4.03 -25.13
CA ALA A 274 5.83 -5.20 -25.60
C ALA A 274 4.38 -4.89 -25.98
N GLY A 275 3.82 -3.76 -25.58
CA GLY A 275 2.45 -3.37 -25.93
C GLY A 275 1.82 -2.35 -24.98
N TYR A 276 0.49 -2.34 -24.94
CA TYR A 276 -0.25 -1.47 -24.03
C TYR A 276 -0.41 -2.10 -22.65
N VAL A 277 -0.53 -1.25 -21.64
CA VAL A 277 -0.93 -1.57 -20.28
C VAL A 277 -2.10 -0.67 -19.94
N LYS A 278 -3.27 -1.26 -19.70
CA LYS A 278 -4.46 -0.52 -19.28
C LYS A 278 -4.80 -0.83 -17.85
N PHE A 279 -5.03 0.19 -17.05
CA PHE A 279 -5.50 0.02 -15.68
C PHE A 279 -7.00 0.24 -15.65
N GLY A 280 -7.73 -0.75 -15.16
CA GLY A 280 -9.12 -0.60 -14.79
C GLY A 280 -9.26 0.08 -13.43
N TYR A 281 -10.46 -0.03 -12.86
CA TYR A 281 -10.75 0.52 -11.55
C TYR A 281 -10.24 -0.43 -10.45
N GLY A 282 -9.48 0.11 -9.50
CA GLY A 282 -9.12 -0.55 -8.26
C GLY A 282 -10.12 -0.22 -7.17
N SER A 283 -10.49 -1.21 -6.35
CA SER A 283 -11.33 -0.97 -5.17
C SER A 283 -11.02 -1.99 -4.08
N ALA A 284 -11.17 -1.59 -2.82
CA ALA A 284 -11.12 -2.51 -1.69
C ALA A 284 -12.01 -2.02 -0.55
N GLN A 285 -12.41 -2.97 0.30
CA GLN A 285 -13.12 -2.68 1.54
C GLN A 285 -12.40 -3.40 2.69
N HIS A 286 -12.33 -2.73 3.83
CA HIS A 286 -11.66 -3.23 5.03
C HIS A 286 -12.58 -3.06 6.23
N VAL A 287 -12.65 -4.09 7.07
CA VAL A 287 -13.21 -4.01 8.41
C VAL A 287 -12.09 -4.30 9.39
N ARG A 288 -11.93 -3.44 10.39
CA ARG A 288 -11.03 -3.66 11.52
C ARG A 288 -11.84 -3.70 12.80
N VAL A 289 -11.66 -4.77 13.56
CA VAL A 289 -12.30 -4.95 14.87
C VAL A 289 -11.19 -5.15 15.88
N GLY A 290 -11.21 -4.37 16.96
CA GLY A 290 -10.21 -4.47 17.99
C GLY A 290 -10.67 -3.86 19.30
N PHE A 291 -9.75 -3.77 20.24
CA PHE A 291 -9.95 -3.02 21.46
C PHE A 291 -8.65 -2.36 21.85
N ARG A 292 -8.74 -1.16 22.41
CA ARG A 292 -7.61 -0.40 22.94
C ARG A 292 -7.64 -0.51 24.46
N LEU A 293 -6.52 -0.93 25.03
CA LEU A 293 -6.30 -0.94 26.48
C LEU A 293 -5.21 0.08 26.79
N GLY A 294 -5.46 1.02 27.70
CA GLY A 294 -4.47 2.03 28.02
C GLY A 294 -4.68 2.70 29.36
N SER A 295 -3.66 3.43 29.80
CA SER A 295 -3.80 4.25 31.00
C SER A 295 -4.61 5.50 30.70
N HIS A 296 -5.49 5.84 31.63
CA HIS A 296 -6.23 7.10 31.60
C HIS A 296 -5.77 7.96 32.79
N ASN A 297 -4.64 8.63 32.66
CA ASN A 297 -4.24 9.66 33.60
C ASN A 297 -4.75 11.00 33.10
N ASP A 298 -5.33 11.79 33.99
CA ASP A 298 -5.69 13.18 33.72
C ASP A 298 -4.39 13.90 33.32
N MET A 299 -4.25 14.29 32.05
CA MET A 299 -3.04 14.96 31.55
C MET A 299 -2.96 16.42 32.03
N THR A 300 -3.59 16.76 33.15
CA THR A 300 -3.51 18.08 33.75
C THR A 300 -2.12 18.27 34.35
N PHE A 301 -1.51 19.45 34.16
CA PHE A 301 -0.45 19.88 35.06
C PHE A 301 -1.12 20.16 36.42
N GLY A 302 -1.34 19.11 37.20
CA GLY A 302 -1.78 19.26 38.57
C GLY A 302 -0.67 19.96 39.35
N GLU A 303 -1.01 21.07 40.00
CA GLU A 303 -0.21 21.69 41.04
C GLU A 303 0.24 20.59 42.01
N GLY A 304 1.49 20.13 41.87
CA GLY A 304 2.12 19.33 42.88
C GLY A 304 2.06 20.15 44.17
N THR A 305 1.31 19.66 45.16
CA THR A 305 1.28 20.20 46.52
C THR A 305 2.66 20.06 47.14
N SER A 306 3.59 20.89 46.69
CA SER A 306 4.87 21.11 47.33
C SER A 306 4.65 22.23 48.32
N SER A 307 4.12 21.86 49.48
CA SER A 307 4.18 22.66 50.69
C SER A 307 5.65 22.81 51.13
N ARG A 308 6.42 23.66 50.44
CA ARG A 308 7.61 24.35 50.97
C ARG A 308 8.10 25.46 50.04
N ALA A 309 7.77 26.68 50.47
CA ALA A 309 8.45 27.99 50.35
C ALA A 309 9.28 28.36 49.09
N PRO A 310 9.18 29.62 48.62
CA PRO A 310 9.70 30.05 47.33
C PRO A 310 11.21 30.28 47.41
N LEU A 311 11.96 29.90 46.38
CA LEU A 311 13.20 30.58 45.95
C LEU A 311 13.65 30.02 44.59
N ARG A 312 13.89 30.95 43.66
CA ARG A 312 14.52 30.85 42.34
C ARG A 312 15.47 29.64 42.18
N ASP A 313 15.24 28.79 41.18
CA ASP A 313 16.14 28.59 40.03
C ASP A 313 15.82 27.34 39.18
N ARG A 314 15.80 27.55 37.86
CA ARG A 314 16.06 26.61 36.74
C ARG A 314 15.34 25.24 36.70
N ALA A 315 14.31 25.21 35.84
CA ALA A 315 13.99 24.17 34.86
C ALA A 315 14.87 22.90 34.87
N LYS A 316 14.49 21.91 35.68
CA LYS A 316 14.80 20.48 35.48
C LYS A 316 13.68 19.65 36.13
N HIS A 317 12.58 19.45 35.41
CA HIS A 317 11.65 18.38 35.76
C HIS A 317 12.31 17.04 35.40
N SER A 318 12.37 16.14 36.39
CA SER A 318 12.80 14.76 36.20
C SER A 318 11.75 14.02 35.35
N VAL A 319 12.19 13.09 34.50
CA VAL A 319 11.33 12.27 33.60
C VAL A 319 10.19 11.54 34.36
N ARG A 320 10.29 11.44 35.69
CA ARG A 320 9.28 10.85 36.58
C ARG A 320 8.01 11.68 36.84
N GLU A 321 7.95 12.94 36.41
CA GLU A 321 6.82 13.86 36.71
C GLU A 321 5.95 14.22 35.48
N LEU A 322 6.29 13.74 34.29
CA LEU A 322 5.50 14.01 33.08
C LEU A 322 4.24 13.13 33.07
N PRO A 323 3.03 13.69 32.87
CA PRO A 323 1.83 12.87 32.67
C PRO A 323 1.97 12.14 31.34
N VAL A 324 2.12 10.81 31.43
CA VAL A 324 2.28 9.90 30.31
C VAL A 324 1.07 8.98 30.25
N ASN A 325 0.48 8.85 29.06
CA ASN A 325 -0.50 7.82 28.74
C ASN A 325 0.13 6.78 27.83
N TRP A 326 -0.13 5.51 28.12
CA TRP A 326 0.27 4.39 27.28
C TRP A 326 -0.97 3.63 26.81
N TRP A 327 -0.86 2.96 25.67
CA TRP A 327 -1.93 2.11 25.17
C TRP A 327 -1.40 0.98 24.29
N VAL A 328 -2.20 -0.07 24.19
CA VAL A 328 -2.01 -1.22 23.31
C VAL A 328 -3.34 -1.55 22.63
N GLN A 329 -3.30 -1.88 21.35
CA GLN A 329 -4.47 -2.17 20.54
C GLN A 329 -4.23 -3.42 19.67
N PRO A 330 -4.64 -4.61 20.14
CA PRO A 330 -4.83 -5.75 19.26
C PRO A 330 -6.08 -5.55 18.40
N SER A 331 -5.98 -5.90 17.13
CA SER A 331 -7.10 -5.87 16.19
C SER A 331 -6.99 -6.95 15.11
N VAL A 332 -8.13 -7.27 14.50
CA VAL A 332 -8.25 -8.14 13.34
C VAL A 332 -8.72 -7.29 12.18
N ILE A 333 -8.00 -7.37 11.05
CA ILE A 333 -8.35 -6.65 9.83
C ILE A 333 -8.78 -7.68 8.78
N ARG A 334 -9.98 -7.51 8.24
CA ARG A 334 -10.49 -8.29 7.11
C ARG A 334 -10.60 -7.40 5.89
N THR A 335 -9.88 -7.75 4.83
CA THR A 335 -10.03 -7.14 3.51
C THR A 335 -10.93 -8.03 2.65
N PHE A 336 -11.91 -7.42 1.99
CA PHE A 336 -12.84 -8.10 1.09
C PHE A 336 -13.27 -7.20 -0.05
N SER A 337 -13.90 -7.81 -1.07
CA SER A 337 -14.30 -7.13 -2.30
C SER A 337 -13.14 -6.35 -2.95
N SER A 338 -11.90 -6.77 -2.70
CA SER A 338 -10.71 -6.19 -3.32
C SER A 338 -10.57 -6.68 -4.75
N ARG A 339 -10.44 -5.74 -5.67
CA ARG A 339 -10.17 -5.98 -7.09
C ARG A 339 -9.27 -4.87 -7.60
N GLY A 340 -8.31 -5.20 -8.44
CA GLY A 340 -7.58 -4.25 -9.25
C GLY A 340 -7.48 -4.79 -10.65
N ASP A 341 -8.21 -4.23 -11.61
CA ASP A 341 -8.17 -4.73 -12.98
C ASP A 341 -6.98 -4.14 -13.74
N MET A 342 -6.23 -4.98 -14.44
CA MET A 342 -5.16 -4.58 -15.35
C MET A 342 -5.25 -5.40 -16.62
N ARG A 343 -5.13 -4.77 -17.79
CA ARG A 343 -5.12 -5.45 -19.08
C ARG A 343 -3.85 -5.14 -19.85
N VAL A 344 -3.13 -6.17 -20.26
CA VAL A 344 -1.93 -6.06 -21.08
C VAL A 344 -2.14 -6.76 -22.41
N GLY A 345 -1.57 -6.22 -23.49
CA GLY A 345 -1.73 -6.81 -24.82
C GLY A 345 -1.10 -5.98 -25.92
N THR A 346 -1.31 -6.42 -27.15
CA THR A 346 -0.86 -5.71 -28.37
C THR A 346 -2.07 -5.24 -29.17
N SER A 347 -1.83 -4.51 -30.26
CA SER A 347 -2.87 -4.19 -31.26
C SER A 347 -3.49 -5.41 -31.94
N THR A 348 -2.89 -6.59 -31.80
CA THR A 348 -3.41 -7.85 -32.34
C THR A 348 -4.70 -8.26 -31.64
N ALA A 349 -5.74 -8.53 -32.41
CA ALA A 349 -7.03 -8.98 -31.89
C ALA A 349 -6.87 -10.26 -31.03
N GLY A 350 -7.51 -10.28 -29.86
CA GLY A 350 -7.45 -11.40 -28.92
C GLY A 350 -6.19 -11.45 -28.03
N SER A 351 -5.16 -10.63 -28.28
CA SER A 351 -3.92 -10.62 -27.48
C SER A 351 -4.08 -10.06 -26.06
N GLY A 352 -5.16 -9.31 -25.83
CA GLY A 352 -5.37 -8.65 -24.55
C GLY A 352 -5.75 -9.63 -23.44
N MET A 353 -4.93 -9.68 -22.41
CA MET A 353 -5.10 -10.47 -21.21
C MET A 353 -5.42 -9.59 -20.02
N THR A 354 -6.44 -9.96 -19.25
CA THR A 354 -6.85 -9.25 -18.05
C THR A 354 -6.39 -10.01 -16.81
N PHE A 355 -5.82 -9.26 -15.87
CA PHE A 355 -5.38 -9.69 -14.55
C PHE A 355 -6.14 -8.90 -13.51
N SER A 356 -6.63 -9.57 -12.47
CA SER A 356 -7.43 -8.94 -11.41
C SER A 356 -6.89 -9.32 -10.04
N PRO A 357 -5.68 -8.86 -9.65
CA PRO A 357 -5.15 -9.06 -8.30
C PRO A 357 -6.16 -8.64 -7.22
N SER A 358 -6.23 -9.46 -6.18
CA SER A 358 -7.08 -9.23 -5.02
C SER A 358 -6.27 -9.29 -3.74
N GLN A 359 -6.50 -8.30 -2.86
CA GLN A 359 -5.93 -8.22 -1.51
C GLN A 359 -6.85 -8.88 -0.45
N ASN A 360 -7.84 -9.66 -0.88
CA ASN A 360 -8.76 -10.32 0.04
C ASN A 360 -7.99 -11.22 1.01
N GLY A 361 -8.23 -11.05 2.30
CA GLY A 361 -7.46 -11.72 3.33
C GLY A 361 -7.79 -11.25 4.74
N THR A 362 -7.19 -11.91 5.72
CA THR A 362 -7.28 -11.53 7.13
C THR A 362 -5.89 -11.36 7.70
N SER A 363 -5.62 -10.24 8.35
CA SER A 363 -4.43 -10.02 9.15
C SER A 363 -4.77 -9.78 10.62
N LEU A 364 -3.81 -10.11 11.48
CA LEU A 364 -3.78 -9.69 12.88
C LEU A 364 -2.88 -8.47 12.97
N ASP A 365 -3.35 -7.44 13.67
CA ASP A 365 -2.64 -6.19 13.87
C ASP A 365 -2.47 -5.93 15.37
N LEU A 366 -1.27 -5.53 15.76
CA LEU A 366 -0.95 -5.13 17.13
C LEU A 366 -0.25 -3.78 17.09
N GLN A 367 -0.88 -2.78 17.69
CA GLN A 367 -0.32 -1.45 17.84
C GLN A 367 -0.10 -1.11 19.31
N ALA A 368 0.90 -0.30 19.59
CA ALA A 368 1.15 0.25 20.91
C ALA A 368 1.71 1.67 20.81
N GLY A 369 1.41 2.50 21.79
CA GLY A 369 1.87 3.88 21.80
C GLY A 369 2.02 4.47 23.18
N LEU A 370 2.78 5.57 23.22
CA LEU A 370 3.03 6.42 24.37
C LEU A 370 2.75 7.87 23.97
N GLU A 371 2.05 8.59 24.83
CA GLU A 371 1.79 10.02 24.68
C GLU A 371 2.23 10.74 25.96
N ALA A 372 2.96 11.84 25.82
CA ALA A 372 3.46 12.63 26.94
C ALA A 372 3.18 14.12 26.70
N ARG A 373 2.56 14.78 27.69
CA ARG A 373 2.39 16.24 27.66
C ARG A 373 3.65 16.91 28.18
N VAL A 374 4.37 17.59 27.29
CA VAL A 374 5.68 18.20 27.60
C VAL A 374 5.53 19.66 28.02
N ARG A 375 4.47 20.33 27.56
CA ARG A 375 4.01 21.65 28.00
C ARG A 375 2.48 21.66 28.04
N GLU A 376 1.88 22.65 28.70
CA GLU A 376 0.42 22.79 28.78
C GLU A 376 -0.27 22.66 27.41
N ASN A 377 0.36 23.17 26.35
CA ASN A 377 -0.16 23.17 24.99
C ASN A 377 0.61 22.26 24.02
N ILE A 378 1.56 21.43 24.49
CA ILE A 378 2.38 20.56 23.63
C ILE A 378 2.32 19.12 24.12
N THR A 379 1.87 18.23 23.24
CA THR A 379 1.89 16.78 23.46
C THR A 379 2.76 16.11 22.40
N LEU A 380 3.60 15.17 22.83
CA LEU A 380 4.37 14.29 21.97
C LEU A 380 3.81 12.88 22.04
N GLY A 381 3.69 12.21 20.90
CA GLY A 381 3.27 10.83 20.79
C GLY A 381 4.27 10.01 20.00
N VAL A 382 4.48 8.76 20.41
CA VAL A 382 5.19 7.75 19.63
C VAL A 382 4.37 6.48 19.61
N GLN A 383 4.28 5.82 18.46
CA GLN A 383 3.60 4.54 18.34
C GLN A 383 4.36 3.63 17.38
N ALA A 384 4.15 2.33 17.57
CA ALA A 384 4.64 1.29 16.69
C ALA A 384 3.55 0.24 16.46
N GLY A 385 3.58 -0.38 15.29
CA GLY A 385 2.61 -1.39 14.90
C GLY A 385 3.28 -2.58 14.21
N TYR A 386 2.67 -3.74 14.34
CA TYR A 386 3.01 -4.95 13.60
C TYR A 386 1.74 -5.63 13.11
N ALA A 387 1.70 -5.93 11.82
CA ALA A 387 0.62 -6.67 11.17
C ALA A 387 1.16 -7.97 10.59
N HIS A 388 0.43 -9.07 10.79
CA HIS A 388 0.77 -10.37 10.26
C HIS A 388 -0.40 -10.96 9.48
N SER A 389 -0.12 -11.42 8.26
CA SER A 389 -1.10 -12.05 7.38
C SER A 389 -1.42 -13.46 7.89
N VAL A 390 -2.70 -13.77 8.10
CA VAL A 390 -3.15 -15.10 8.55
C VAL A 390 -3.74 -15.90 7.40
N SER A 391 -4.34 -15.22 6.42
CA SER A 391 -4.95 -15.88 5.27
C SER A 391 -5.11 -14.93 4.09
N GLY A 392 -5.08 -15.50 2.88
CA GLY A 392 -5.28 -14.74 1.65
C GLY A 392 -4.10 -13.82 1.36
N SER A 393 -4.35 -12.74 0.64
CA SER A 393 -3.31 -11.81 0.19
C SER A 393 -3.31 -10.55 1.06
N SER A 394 -3.48 -10.68 2.37
CA SER A 394 -3.36 -9.55 3.28
C SER A 394 -1.91 -9.14 3.45
N ALA A 395 -1.70 -7.84 3.63
CA ALA A 395 -0.39 -7.29 3.89
C ALA A 395 0.13 -7.69 5.28
N GLU A 396 1.44 -7.81 5.40
CA GLU A 396 2.17 -7.94 6.66
C GLU A 396 3.33 -6.96 6.74
N GLY A 397 3.77 -6.63 7.95
CA GLY A 397 4.84 -5.66 8.12
C GLY A 397 4.82 -4.96 9.48
N TYR A 398 5.64 -3.93 9.59
CA TYR A 398 5.76 -3.12 10.80
C TYR A 398 5.82 -1.64 10.47
N ASN A 399 5.42 -0.80 11.41
CA ASN A 399 5.46 0.64 11.27
C ASN A 399 5.84 1.33 12.57
N GLY A 400 6.29 2.57 12.44
CA GLY A 400 6.55 3.47 13.55
C GLY A 400 6.12 4.89 13.17
N GLN A 401 5.59 5.61 14.15
CA GLN A 401 5.14 6.99 13.99
C GLN A 401 5.53 7.84 15.19
N ALA A 402 5.89 9.08 14.89
CA ALA A 402 6.05 10.14 15.87
C ALA A 402 5.08 11.28 15.56
N THR A 403 4.48 11.85 16.60
CA THR A 403 3.45 12.89 16.50
C THR A 403 3.79 14.04 17.45
N LEU A 404 3.67 15.26 16.95
CA LEU A 404 3.70 16.50 17.72
C LEU A 404 2.33 17.15 17.60
N ASN A 405 1.72 17.47 18.73
CA ASN A 405 0.45 18.19 18.80
C ASN A 405 0.64 19.52 19.52
N VAL A 406 0.09 20.60 18.97
CA VAL A 406 0.09 21.93 19.57
C VAL A 406 -1.34 22.44 19.64
N THR A 407 -1.80 22.82 20.83
CA THR A 407 -3.15 23.36 21.07
C THR A 407 -3.09 24.88 21.25
N PHE A 408 -4.14 25.60 20.85
CA PHE A 408 -4.22 27.06 20.95
C PHE A 408 -5.65 27.57 21.13
#